data_AF-A0A0N1I326-F1
#
_entry.id   AF-A0A0N1I326-F1
#
_cell.length_a   1.000
_cell.length_b   1.000
_cell.length_c   1.000
_cell.angle_alpha   90.00
_cell.angle_beta   90.00
_cell.angle_gamma   90.00
#
_symmetry.space_group_name_H-M   'P 1'
#
loop_
_entity.id
_entity.type
_entity.pdbx_description
1 polymer ?
#
loop_
_entity_poly.entity_id
_entity_poly.type
_entity_poly.pdbx_seq_one_letter_code
_entity_poly.pdbx_strand_id
1 'polypeptide(L)'
;MPVYEIAARKKKNLLRSAKEAAEQAEDDQDHSQEEDEEEGDELDDADLRTDSDAEVAEEDEELVEDEEKSRAGKSTPSPAAGAVKVEFNEPAQWVERMALTSTRSLPSDLNADDDPKREEAFIQQTLLSVTRGIALLEEANVPWKRPDDYYAEMYKSDVHMNDVRQAMEASKARIEAQAHRRSMKEQKKYGKEVQAEVLRQRAKYKRDMQDSLSDWRKKRRGNEDSLRGIVDEEEDGGRGARRAKGQHTPRARNLRPGGGKRPGKNARHRR
;
A
#
# COMPACT_ATOMS: atom_id res chain seq x y z
N MET A 1 -4.13 21.54 38.15
CA MET A 1 -4.60 20.15 38.26
C MET A 1 -3.48 19.30 38.83
N PRO A 2 -3.68 18.59 39.96
CA PRO A 2 -2.64 17.78 40.58
C PRO A 2 -2.21 16.60 39.68
N VAL A 3 -0.89 16.37 39.56
CA VAL A 3 -0.24 15.39 38.67
C VAL A 3 -0.83 13.97 38.74
N TYR A 4 -1.42 13.61 39.88
CA TYR A 4 -2.11 12.33 40.10
C TYR A 4 -3.35 12.13 39.21
N GLU A 5 -4.10 13.19 38.90
CA GLU A 5 -5.30 13.09 38.06
C GLU A 5 -4.96 12.85 36.58
N ILE A 6 -3.81 13.39 36.14
CA ILE A 6 -3.29 13.20 34.78
C ILE A 6 -2.82 11.75 34.58
N ALA A 7 -2.10 11.20 35.58
CA ALA A 7 -1.66 9.81 35.56
C ALA A 7 -2.84 8.82 35.58
N ALA A 8 -3.87 9.11 36.39
CA ALA A 8 -5.08 8.28 36.44
C ALA A 8 -5.86 8.30 35.12
N ARG A 9 -5.99 9.46 34.46
CA ARG A 9 -6.61 9.58 33.12
C ARG A 9 -5.81 8.84 32.06
N LYS A 10 -4.48 8.93 32.08
CA LYS A 10 -3.62 8.23 31.12
C LYS A 10 -3.74 6.71 31.26
N LYS A 11 -3.78 6.20 32.50
CA LYS A 11 -4.01 4.77 32.79
C LYS A 11 -5.40 4.30 32.33
N LYS A 12 -6.44 5.12 32.54
CA LYS A 12 -7.81 4.81 32.11
C LYS A 12 -7.95 4.76 30.58
N ASN A 13 -7.27 5.66 29.86
CA ASN A 13 -7.25 5.65 28.40
C ASN A 13 -6.50 4.44 27.82
N LEU A 14 -5.38 4.04 28.44
CA LEU A 14 -4.63 2.85 28.03
C LEU A 14 -5.47 1.57 28.16
N LEU A 15 -6.18 1.43 29.29
CA LEU A 15 -7.05 0.28 29.55
C LEU A 15 -8.24 0.21 28.59
N ARG A 16 -8.76 1.37 28.16
CA ARG A 16 -9.84 1.44 27.18
C ARG A 16 -9.37 1.02 25.78
N SER A 17 -8.20 1.51 25.35
CA SER A 17 -7.61 1.13 24.06
C SER A 17 -7.26 -0.36 24.00
N ALA A 18 -6.78 -0.95 25.10
CA ALA A 18 -6.51 -2.39 25.18
C ALA A 18 -7.80 -3.23 25.12
N LYS A 19 -8.91 -2.72 25.65
CA LYS A 19 -10.21 -3.41 25.59
C LYS A 19 -10.83 -3.32 24.19
N GLU A 20 -10.77 -2.16 23.55
CA GLU A 20 -11.22 -1.95 22.17
C GLU A 20 -10.43 -2.82 21.18
N ALA A 21 -9.11 -2.98 21.39
CA ALA A 21 -8.28 -3.88 20.57
C ALA A 21 -8.58 -5.37 20.77
N ALA A 22 -9.03 -5.79 21.96
CA ALA A 22 -9.43 -7.17 22.22
C ALA A 22 -10.80 -7.49 21.62
N GLU A 23 -11.74 -6.55 21.67
CA GLU A 23 -13.09 -6.69 21.10
C GLU A 23 -13.03 -6.76 19.55
N GLN A 24 -12.11 -6.00 18.93
CA GLN A 24 -11.85 -6.07 17.48
C GLN A 24 -11.27 -7.42 17.02
N ALA A 25 -10.54 -8.12 17.89
CA ALA A 25 -9.94 -9.42 17.57
C ALA A 25 -10.92 -10.60 17.72
N GLU A 26 -12.02 -10.41 18.45
CA GLU A 26 -13.08 -11.40 18.60
C GLU A 26 -14.09 -11.36 17.43
N ASP A 27 -14.31 -10.19 16.82
CA ASP A 27 -15.18 -10.02 15.62
C ASP A 27 -14.58 -10.61 14.33
N ASP A 28 -13.24 -10.69 14.20
CA ASP A 28 -12.56 -11.26 13.03
C ASP A 28 -12.58 -12.80 12.99
N GLN A 29 -13.06 -13.46 14.05
CA GLN A 29 -12.98 -14.92 14.18
C GLN A 29 -14.24 -15.67 13.67
N ASP A 30 -15.35 -14.97 13.42
CA ASP A 30 -16.66 -15.59 13.11
C ASP A 30 -17.06 -15.56 11.62
N HIS A 31 -16.17 -15.16 10.71
CA HIS A 31 -16.55 -14.97 9.29
C HIS A 31 -15.82 -15.83 8.25
N SER A 32 -15.25 -16.99 8.64
CA SER A 32 -14.47 -17.84 7.73
C SER A 32 -14.98 -19.28 7.54
N GLN A 33 -16.29 -19.51 7.65
CA GLN A 33 -16.92 -20.74 7.16
C GLN A 33 -18.01 -20.44 6.13
N GLU A 34 -17.81 -21.10 4.98
CA GLU A 34 -18.75 -21.41 3.90
C GLU A 34 -18.81 -20.48 2.67
N GLU A 35 -18.56 -21.14 1.54
CA GLU A 35 -18.90 -20.81 0.14
C GLU A 35 -18.05 -19.76 -0.59
N ASP A 36 -17.15 -20.26 -1.46
CA ASP A 36 -17.11 -19.73 -2.83
C ASP A 36 -16.63 -20.83 -3.79
N GLU A 37 -17.62 -21.44 -4.44
CA GLU A 37 -17.45 -22.22 -5.67
C GLU A 37 -17.00 -21.28 -6.80
N GLU A 38 -16.19 -21.84 -7.68
CA GLU A 38 -15.71 -21.30 -8.96
C GLU A 38 -16.47 -20.09 -9.55
N GLU A 39 -15.87 -18.90 -9.50
CA GLU A 39 -15.98 -17.95 -10.60
C GLU A 39 -14.59 -17.39 -10.91
N GLY A 40 -14.10 -17.73 -12.11
CA GLY A 40 -12.91 -17.14 -12.69
C GLY A 40 -13.19 -15.69 -13.03
N ASP A 41 -13.00 -14.80 -12.07
CA ASP A 41 -13.00 -13.37 -12.34
C ASP A 41 -11.61 -12.98 -12.86
N GLU A 42 -11.43 -13.23 -14.16
CA GLU A 42 -10.44 -12.56 -14.99
C GLU A 42 -10.84 -11.08 -15.09
N LEU A 43 -10.75 -10.36 -13.97
CA LEU A 43 -10.91 -8.91 -13.93
C LEU A 43 -9.65 -8.30 -14.53
N ASP A 44 -9.73 -8.18 -15.85
CA ASP A 44 -9.21 -7.11 -16.70
C ASP A 44 -7.95 -6.43 -16.14
N ASP A 45 -6.80 -6.88 -16.65
CA ASP A 45 -5.47 -6.26 -16.53
C ASP A 45 -5.39 -4.84 -17.16
N ALA A 46 -6.54 -4.19 -17.41
CA ALA A 46 -6.64 -2.93 -18.12
C ALA A 46 -6.35 -1.69 -17.25
N ASP A 47 -6.42 -1.79 -15.91
CA ASP A 47 -6.23 -0.63 -15.01
C ASP A 47 -4.80 -0.51 -14.45
N LEU A 48 -3.84 -1.22 -15.06
CA LEU A 48 -2.40 -1.12 -14.81
C LEU A 48 -1.69 -0.20 -15.82
N ARG A 49 -2.44 0.64 -16.53
CA ARG A 49 -1.86 1.75 -17.29
C ARG A 49 -1.37 2.81 -16.29
N THR A 50 -0.06 2.82 -16.11
CA THR A 50 0.67 4.01 -15.70
C THR A 50 0.33 5.11 -16.72
N ASP A 51 -0.60 6.00 -16.39
CA ASP A 51 -0.79 7.25 -17.11
C ASP A 51 0.42 8.15 -16.82
N SER A 52 1.52 7.81 -17.46
CA SER A 52 2.61 8.72 -17.79
C SER A 52 2.37 9.12 -19.23
N ASP A 53 1.65 10.21 -19.44
CA ASP A 53 1.83 11.22 -20.50
C ASP A 53 0.49 11.96 -20.69
N ALA A 54 0.31 13.04 -19.93
CA ALA A 54 -0.75 14.00 -20.16
C ALA A 54 -0.09 15.25 -20.76
N GLU A 55 0.14 15.21 -22.07
CA GLU A 55 0.45 16.40 -22.84
C GLU A 55 -0.77 17.34 -22.81
N VAL A 56 -0.61 18.48 -22.15
CA VAL A 56 -1.55 19.58 -22.21
C VAL A 56 -1.29 20.30 -23.52
N ALA A 57 -2.25 20.21 -24.44
CA ALA A 57 -2.26 20.96 -25.69
C ALA A 57 -2.35 22.47 -25.37
N GLU A 58 -1.29 23.20 -25.68
CA GLU A 58 -1.30 24.66 -25.74
C GLU A 58 -2.04 25.11 -27.01
N GLU A 59 -2.97 26.04 -26.84
CA GLU A 59 -3.72 26.67 -27.92
C GLU A 59 -2.82 27.67 -28.66
N ASP A 60 -2.80 27.52 -29.99
CA ASP A 60 -1.93 28.21 -30.95
C ASP A 60 -2.40 29.67 -31.14
N GLU A 61 -1.69 30.65 -30.57
CA GLU A 61 -1.82 32.07 -30.97
C GLU A 61 -0.73 32.43 -31.99
N GLU A 62 -1.19 32.62 -33.23
CA GLU A 62 -0.45 32.97 -34.43
C GLU A 62 0.30 34.31 -34.26
N LEU A 63 1.64 34.26 -34.26
CA LEU A 63 2.51 35.44 -34.22
C LEU A 63 3.32 35.54 -35.51
N VAL A 64 3.01 36.57 -36.29
CA VAL A 64 3.55 36.86 -37.62
C VAL A 64 5.04 37.24 -37.52
N GLU A 65 5.91 36.50 -38.19
CA GLU A 65 7.34 36.80 -38.30
C GLU A 65 7.59 37.86 -39.39
N ASP A 66 7.94 39.09 -39.00
CA ASP A 66 8.51 40.08 -39.91
C ASP A 66 10.04 39.87 -40.02
N GLU A 67 10.52 39.68 -41.25
CA GLU A 67 11.93 39.46 -41.59
C GLU A 67 12.85 40.60 -41.10
N GLU A 68 13.79 40.28 -40.21
CA GLU A 68 14.82 41.23 -39.77
C GLU A 68 15.98 41.31 -40.78
N LYS A 69 15.93 42.33 -41.64
CA LYS A 69 16.99 42.68 -42.58
C LYS A 69 18.16 43.32 -41.83
N SER A 70 19.28 42.60 -41.80
CA SER A 70 20.56 43.07 -41.26
C SER A 70 20.97 44.47 -41.76
N ARG A 71 21.12 45.41 -40.83
CA ARG A 71 21.79 46.69 -41.08
C ARG A 71 22.79 47.00 -39.98
N ALA A 72 24.06 46.73 -40.29
CA ALA A 72 25.20 47.21 -39.54
C ALA A 72 25.10 48.73 -39.34
N GLY A 73 25.12 49.18 -38.08
CA GLY A 73 24.97 50.58 -37.73
C GLY A 73 25.32 50.88 -36.27
N LYS A 74 26.62 51.09 -36.02
CA LYS A 74 27.19 51.95 -34.96
C LYS A 74 26.71 51.73 -33.52
N SER A 75 27.56 51.07 -32.73
CA SER A 75 27.46 50.90 -31.27
C SER A 75 27.15 52.22 -30.54
N THR A 76 25.90 52.38 -30.11
CA THR A 76 25.51 53.27 -29.02
C THR A 76 25.59 52.45 -27.72
N PRO A 77 26.32 52.88 -26.69
CA PRO A 77 26.30 52.16 -25.42
C PRO A 77 24.88 52.18 -24.83
N SER A 78 24.33 50.98 -24.61
CA SER A 78 23.05 50.78 -23.92
C SER A 78 23.12 51.41 -22.52
N PRO A 79 22.09 52.13 -22.05
CA PRO A 79 22.05 52.78 -20.74
C PRO A 79 21.81 51.79 -19.59
N ALA A 80 22.34 50.57 -19.66
CA ALA A 80 22.19 49.54 -18.64
C ALA A 80 23.19 49.66 -17.46
N ALA A 81 24.05 50.68 -17.46
CA ALA A 81 25.05 50.91 -16.41
C ALA A 81 24.63 51.98 -15.37
N GLY A 82 23.41 52.51 -15.47
CA GLY A 82 22.84 53.46 -14.52
C GLY A 82 21.91 52.80 -13.51
N ALA A 83 22.31 51.67 -12.93
CA ALA A 83 21.58 51.13 -11.79
C ALA A 83 21.61 52.20 -10.67
N VAL A 84 20.44 52.69 -10.26
CA VAL A 84 20.31 53.59 -9.12
C VAL A 84 20.74 52.82 -7.89
N LYS A 85 22.03 52.89 -7.56
CA LYS A 85 22.61 52.27 -6.38
C LYS A 85 22.17 53.10 -5.19
N VAL A 86 21.12 52.65 -4.51
CA VAL A 86 20.71 53.21 -3.23
C VAL A 86 21.82 52.86 -2.23
N GLU A 87 22.62 53.86 -1.87
CA GLU A 87 23.66 53.71 -0.86
C GLU A 87 23.01 53.83 0.52
N PHE A 88 22.94 52.71 1.22
CA PHE A 88 22.50 52.69 2.62
C PHE A 88 23.67 53.16 3.47
N ASN A 89 23.43 54.15 4.33
CA ASN A 89 24.44 54.70 5.22
C ASN A 89 24.77 53.64 6.29
N GLU A 90 26.01 53.16 6.39
CA GLU A 90 26.40 52.31 7.52
C GLU A 90 26.36 53.18 8.80
N PRO A 91 25.62 52.80 9.86
CA PRO A 91 25.28 51.44 10.29
C PRO A 91 23.79 51.07 10.09
N ALA A 92 23.26 51.16 8.87
CA ALA A 92 21.92 50.63 8.58
C ALA A 92 21.84 49.15 9.00
N GLN A 93 20.88 48.83 9.87
CA GLN A 93 20.67 47.46 10.30
C GLN A 93 20.28 46.62 9.08
N TRP A 94 20.86 45.43 8.94
CA TRP A 94 20.52 44.49 7.87
C TRP A 94 19.00 44.26 7.73
N VAL A 95 18.26 44.43 8.83
CA VAL A 95 16.79 44.39 8.92
C VAL A 95 16.10 45.31 7.90
N GLU A 96 16.68 46.46 7.53
CA GLU A 96 16.08 47.36 6.54
C GLU A 96 16.18 46.80 5.11
N ARG A 97 17.22 45.99 4.85
CA ARG A 97 17.46 45.40 3.52
C ARG A 97 16.74 44.08 3.37
N MET A 98 16.68 43.27 4.44
CA MET A 98 16.20 41.88 4.47
C MET A 98 16.72 41.02 3.29
N ALA A 99 17.86 41.40 2.72
CA ALA A 99 18.45 40.78 1.55
C ALA A 99 19.72 40.06 1.97
N LEU A 100 19.84 38.80 1.55
CA LEU A 100 21.02 37.98 1.81
C LEU A 100 21.57 37.44 0.50
N THR A 101 22.88 37.60 0.34
CA THR A 101 23.63 36.91 -0.70
C THR A 101 24.07 35.55 -0.16
N SER A 102 23.77 34.47 -0.88
CA SER A 102 24.24 33.14 -0.52
C SER A 102 25.76 33.11 -0.46
N THR A 103 26.31 32.48 0.58
CA THR A 103 27.76 32.27 0.73
C THR A 103 28.26 31.12 -0.12
N ARG A 104 27.41 30.14 -0.41
CA ARG A 104 27.73 28.98 -1.23
C ARG A 104 27.26 29.23 -2.66
N SER A 105 28.15 29.06 -3.63
CA SER A 105 27.81 29.05 -5.04
C SER A 105 27.05 27.77 -5.39
N LEU A 106 26.22 27.84 -6.43
CA LEU A 106 25.59 26.64 -7.00
C LEU A 106 26.67 25.65 -7.46
N PRO A 107 26.43 24.34 -7.32
CA PRO A 107 27.31 23.32 -7.88
C PRO A 107 27.50 23.50 -9.40
N SER A 108 28.73 23.38 -9.87
CA SER A 108 29.08 23.57 -11.28
C SER A 108 28.64 22.40 -12.19
N ASP A 109 28.32 21.26 -11.59
CA ASP A 109 27.86 20.03 -12.21
C ASP A 109 26.33 19.97 -12.35
N LEU A 110 25.62 21.02 -11.95
CA LEU A 110 24.17 21.11 -12.15
C LEU A 110 23.84 21.14 -13.64
N ASN A 111 23.13 20.11 -14.09
CA ASN A 111 22.52 20.10 -15.41
C ASN A 111 21.21 20.89 -15.38
N ALA A 112 20.98 21.73 -16.39
CA ALA A 112 19.73 22.47 -16.52
C ALA A 112 18.55 21.53 -16.78
N ASP A 113 18.75 20.39 -17.43
CA ASP A 113 17.66 19.45 -17.75
C ASP A 113 17.33 18.47 -16.62
N ASP A 114 18.12 18.44 -15.54
CA ASP A 114 17.90 17.56 -14.38
C ASP A 114 17.17 18.33 -13.27
N ASP A 115 15.85 18.41 -13.42
CA ASP A 115 14.96 19.14 -12.51
C ASP A 115 15.10 18.73 -11.04
N PRO A 116 15.06 17.44 -10.67
CA PRO A 116 15.16 17.03 -9.26
C PRO A 116 16.45 17.50 -8.58
N LYS A 117 17.59 17.38 -9.26
CA LYS A 117 18.88 17.81 -8.68
C LYS A 117 18.98 19.33 -8.59
N ARG A 118 18.45 20.03 -9.60
CA ARG A 118 18.40 21.49 -9.62
C ARG A 118 17.52 22.05 -8.51
N GLU A 119 16.34 21.48 -8.32
CA GLU A 119 15.42 21.82 -7.22
C GLU A 119 16.07 21.58 -5.86
N GLU A 120 16.73 20.43 -5.68
CA GLU A 120 17.44 20.14 -4.43
C GLU A 120 18.51 21.19 -4.13
N ALA A 121 19.31 21.60 -5.12
CA ALA A 121 20.33 22.63 -4.93
C ALA A 121 19.71 23.99 -4.54
N PHE A 122 18.59 24.38 -5.16
CA PHE A 122 17.88 25.60 -4.79
C PHE A 122 17.29 25.54 -3.38
N ILE A 123 16.73 24.40 -2.98
CA ILE A 123 16.22 24.19 -1.62
C ILE A 123 17.36 24.27 -0.60
N GLN A 124 18.51 23.65 -0.88
CA GLN A 124 19.67 23.71 0.02
C GLN A 124 20.20 25.15 0.17
N GLN A 125 20.31 25.90 -0.94
CA GLN A 125 20.79 27.28 -0.93
C GLN A 125 19.83 28.22 -0.18
N THR A 126 18.53 28.07 -0.40
CA THR A 126 17.51 28.86 0.30
C THR A 126 17.49 28.54 1.79
N LEU A 127 17.59 27.27 2.18
CA LEU A 127 17.66 26.85 3.59
C LEU A 127 18.85 27.48 4.33
N LEU A 128 20.03 27.50 3.72
CA LEU A 128 21.22 28.14 4.32
C LEU A 128 21.04 29.65 4.47
N SER A 129 20.37 30.29 3.51
CA SER A 129 20.12 31.72 3.54
C SER A 129 19.04 32.09 4.58
N VAL A 130 17.99 31.28 4.71
CA VAL A 130 16.93 31.45 5.72
C VAL A 130 17.49 31.25 7.13
N THR A 131 18.30 30.21 7.37
CA THR A 131 18.91 29.99 8.70
C THR A 131 19.81 31.14 9.11
N ARG A 132 20.60 31.69 8.17
CA ARG A 132 21.39 32.90 8.42
C ARG A 132 20.51 34.13 8.68
N GLY A 133 19.43 34.31 7.93
CA GLY A 133 18.50 35.42 8.13
C GLY A 133 17.80 35.37 9.49
N ILE A 134 17.40 34.18 9.93
CA ILE A 134 16.81 33.98 11.26
C ILE A 134 17.82 34.38 12.34
N ALA A 135 19.09 33.96 12.24
CA ALA A 135 20.12 34.34 13.22
C ALA A 135 20.30 35.87 13.30
N LEU A 136 20.31 36.57 12.16
CA LEU A 136 20.42 38.03 12.12
C LEU A 136 19.17 38.73 12.70
N LEU A 137 17.97 38.17 12.51
CA LEU A 137 16.73 38.68 13.10
C LEU A 137 16.73 38.49 14.63
N GLU A 138 17.25 37.37 15.12
CA GLU A 138 17.39 37.09 16.55
C GLU A 138 18.41 38.04 17.21
N GLU A 139 19.55 38.27 16.57
CA GLU A 139 20.54 39.27 17.02
C GLU A 139 19.96 40.69 17.08
N ALA A 140 19.10 41.04 16.12
CA ALA A 140 18.40 42.32 16.08
C ALA A 140 17.15 42.37 16.97
N ASN A 141 16.82 41.28 17.67
CA ASN A 141 15.64 41.13 18.53
C ASN A 141 14.31 41.43 17.80
N VAL A 142 14.21 41.01 16.53
CA VAL A 142 13.01 41.14 15.69
C VAL A 142 12.23 39.82 15.67
N PRO A 143 10.93 39.80 16.01
CA PRO A 143 10.12 38.58 15.92
C PRO A 143 9.97 38.11 14.47
N TRP A 144 10.34 36.87 14.19
CA TRP A 144 10.30 36.29 12.83
C TRP A 144 9.22 35.22 12.64
N LYS A 145 8.81 34.55 13.73
CA LYS A 145 7.83 33.45 13.66
C LYS A 145 6.42 34.00 13.71
N ARG A 146 5.59 33.63 12.72
CA ARG A 146 4.16 33.92 12.73
C ARG A 146 3.48 33.19 13.90
N PRO A 147 2.78 33.90 14.81
CA PRO A 147 1.96 33.27 15.84
C PRO A 147 0.74 32.56 15.25
N ASP A 148 0.33 31.44 15.85
CA ASP A 148 -0.81 30.64 15.37
C ASP A 148 -2.16 31.37 15.52
N ASP A 149 -2.24 32.32 16.47
CA ASP A 149 -3.44 33.14 16.77
C ASP A 149 -3.45 34.49 16.01
N TYR A 150 -2.56 34.66 15.02
CA TYR A 150 -2.53 35.86 14.19
C TYR A 150 -3.24 35.64 12.85
N TYR A 151 -4.52 36.01 12.83
CA TYR A 151 -5.39 35.94 11.64
C TYR A 151 -5.26 37.22 10.80
N ALA A 152 -4.42 37.15 9.77
CA ALA A 152 -4.30 38.15 8.71
C ALA A 152 -4.55 37.49 7.36
N GLU A 153 -4.83 38.29 6.32
CA GLU A 153 -4.99 37.78 4.96
C GLU A 153 -3.69 37.10 4.49
N MET A 154 -3.82 35.87 4.01
CA MET A 154 -2.71 35.06 3.49
C MET A 154 -2.67 35.16 1.97
N TYR A 155 -1.49 34.91 1.37
CA TYR A 155 -1.31 34.96 -0.09
C TYR A 155 -2.26 34.02 -0.86
N LYS A 156 -2.64 32.88 -0.25
CA LYS A 156 -3.64 31.94 -0.77
C LYS A 156 -4.82 31.85 0.19
N SER A 157 -6.04 31.72 -0.35
CA SER A 157 -7.25 31.56 0.44
C SER A 157 -7.32 30.19 1.11
N ASP A 158 -8.01 30.11 2.26
CA ASP A 158 -8.22 28.86 2.98
C ASP A 158 -9.03 27.84 2.17
N VAL A 159 -9.94 28.32 1.32
CA VAL A 159 -10.73 27.48 0.40
C VAL A 159 -9.78 26.76 -0.55
N HIS A 160 -8.88 27.48 -1.22
CA HIS A 160 -7.90 26.88 -2.13
C HIS A 160 -6.97 25.89 -1.41
N MET A 161 -6.50 26.21 -0.20
CA MET A 161 -5.65 25.31 0.57
C MET A 161 -6.39 24.06 1.07
N ASN A 162 -7.71 24.15 1.26
CA ASN A 162 -8.54 22.98 1.57
C ASN A 162 -8.67 22.04 0.38
N ASP A 163 -8.79 22.57 -0.84
CA ASP A 163 -8.84 21.76 -2.06
C ASP A 163 -7.51 21.05 -2.31
N VAL A 164 -6.38 21.74 -2.11
CA VAL A 164 -5.04 21.13 -2.18
C VAL A 164 -4.89 20.02 -1.15
N ARG A 165 -5.39 20.21 0.08
CA ARG A 165 -5.36 19.18 1.12
C ARG A 165 -6.16 17.94 0.70
N GLN A 166 -7.38 18.14 0.20
CA GLN A 166 -8.22 17.05 -0.28
C GLN A 166 -7.56 16.28 -1.43
N ALA A 167 -6.92 16.97 -2.38
CA ALA A 167 -6.18 16.32 -3.47
C ALA A 167 -5.01 15.47 -2.95
N MET A 168 -4.28 15.95 -1.94
CA MET A 168 -3.19 15.21 -1.31
C MET A 168 -3.69 13.98 -0.55
N GLU A 169 -4.81 14.09 0.16
CA GLU A 169 -5.46 12.97 0.86
C GLU A 169 -5.99 11.92 -0.13
N ALA A 170 -6.61 12.35 -1.22
CA ALA A 170 -7.07 11.47 -2.29
C ALA A 170 -5.91 10.70 -2.95
N SER A 171 -4.79 11.37 -3.22
CA SER A 171 -3.58 10.74 -3.78
C SER A 171 -3.01 9.67 -2.83
N LYS A 172 -2.93 9.98 -1.53
CA LYS A 172 -2.50 9.00 -0.51
C LYS A 172 -3.44 7.79 -0.43
N ALA A 173 -4.75 8.03 -0.36
CA ALA A 173 -5.75 6.97 -0.33
C ALA A 173 -5.68 6.07 -1.59
N ARG A 174 -5.39 6.65 -2.76
CA ARG A 174 -5.19 5.89 -4.00
C ARG A 174 -4.00 4.94 -3.91
N ILE A 175 -2.87 5.43 -3.41
CA ILE A 175 -1.63 4.63 -3.25
C ILE A 175 -1.85 3.53 -2.21
N GLU A 176 -2.46 3.85 -1.07
CA GLU A 176 -2.77 2.88 -0.02
C GLU A 176 -3.73 1.79 -0.51
N ALA A 177 -4.80 2.17 -1.23
CA ALA A 177 -5.72 1.22 -1.81
C ALA A 177 -5.03 0.29 -2.82
N GLN A 178 -4.11 0.80 -3.63
CA GLN A 178 -3.33 -0.01 -4.57
C GLN A 178 -2.38 -0.97 -3.84
N ALA A 179 -1.68 -0.50 -2.81
CA ALA A 179 -0.81 -1.33 -1.97
C ALA A 179 -1.61 -2.43 -1.25
N HIS A 180 -2.78 -2.08 -0.71
CA HIS A 180 -3.70 -3.01 -0.07
C HIS A 180 -4.19 -4.07 -1.06
N ARG A 181 -4.61 -3.68 -2.28
CA ARG A 181 -5.00 -4.63 -3.33
C ARG A 181 -3.87 -5.60 -3.69
N ARG A 182 -2.62 -5.13 -3.79
CA ARG A 182 -1.46 -5.99 -4.04
C ARG A 182 -1.24 -6.98 -2.89
N SER A 183 -1.26 -6.50 -1.65
CA SER A 183 -1.12 -7.37 -0.47
C SER A 183 -2.22 -8.42 -0.39
N MET A 184 -3.49 -8.05 -0.65
CA MET A 184 -4.60 -9.01 -0.68
C MET A 184 -4.45 -10.08 -1.76
N LYS A 185 -3.93 -9.73 -2.94
CA LYS A 185 -3.61 -10.71 -4.00
C LYS A 185 -2.51 -11.68 -3.54
N GLU A 186 -1.44 -11.17 -2.93
CA GLU A 186 -0.35 -11.98 -2.41
C GLU A 186 -0.80 -12.93 -1.28
N GLN A 187 -1.62 -12.43 -0.36
CA GLN A 187 -2.20 -13.23 0.72
C GLN A 187 -3.08 -14.37 0.17
N LYS A 188 -3.92 -14.10 -0.83
CA LYS A 188 -4.72 -15.14 -1.50
C LYS A 188 -3.84 -16.19 -2.18
N LYS A 189 -2.78 -15.78 -2.87
CA LYS A 189 -1.82 -16.69 -3.52
C LYS A 189 -1.10 -17.56 -2.49
N TYR A 190 -0.58 -16.95 -1.42
CA TYR A 190 0.11 -17.65 -0.35
C TYR A 190 -0.83 -18.62 0.38
N GLY A 191 -2.07 -18.21 0.66
CA GLY A 191 -3.09 -19.08 1.26
C GLY A 191 -3.33 -20.36 0.45
N LYS A 192 -3.43 -20.24 -0.88
CA LYS A 192 -3.57 -21.41 -1.78
C LYS A 192 -2.34 -22.32 -1.75
N GLU A 193 -1.15 -21.74 -1.78
CA GLU A 193 0.11 -22.49 -1.72
C GLU A 193 0.28 -23.24 -0.38
N VAL A 194 -0.05 -22.59 0.74
CA VAL A 194 -0.04 -23.21 2.07
C VAL A 194 -1.03 -24.36 2.14
N GLN A 195 -2.25 -24.20 1.64
CA GLN A 195 -3.23 -25.28 1.61
C GLN A 195 -2.74 -26.48 0.79
N ALA A 196 -2.15 -26.23 -0.39
CA ALA A 196 -1.57 -27.28 -1.23
C ALA A 196 -0.41 -28.01 -0.53
N GLU A 197 0.48 -27.27 0.12
CA GLU A 197 1.62 -27.83 0.85
C GLU A 197 1.17 -28.65 2.06
N VAL A 198 0.18 -28.17 2.84
CA VAL A 198 -0.42 -28.93 3.94
C VAL A 198 -1.04 -30.24 3.43
N LEU A 199 -1.74 -30.23 2.30
CA LEU A 199 -2.30 -31.43 1.71
C LEU A 199 -1.21 -32.41 1.27
N ARG A 200 -0.14 -31.90 0.65
CA ARG A 200 1.04 -32.69 0.24
C ARG A 200 1.74 -33.33 1.45
N GLN A 201 1.93 -32.57 2.53
CA GLN A 201 2.52 -33.07 3.77
C GLN A 201 1.65 -34.12 4.43
N ARG A 202 0.32 -33.93 4.47
CA ARG A 202 -0.62 -34.95 4.97
C ARG A 202 -0.59 -36.23 4.15
N ALA A 203 -0.53 -36.13 2.82
CA ALA A 203 -0.42 -37.29 1.94
C ALA A 203 0.91 -38.03 2.13
N LYS A 204 2.02 -37.30 2.23
CA LYS A 204 3.34 -37.85 2.53
C LYS A 204 3.35 -38.57 3.88
N TYR A 205 2.83 -37.93 4.93
CA TYR A 205 2.73 -38.54 6.26
C TYR A 205 1.91 -39.84 6.25
N LYS A 206 0.77 -39.86 5.54
CA LYS A 206 -0.03 -41.09 5.39
C LYS A 206 0.74 -42.20 4.66
N ARG A 207 1.52 -41.85 3.63
CA ARG A 207 2.35 -42.80 2.89
C ARG A 207 3.47 -43.36 3.76
N ASP A 208 4.23 -42.49 4.42
CA ASP A 208 5.31 -42.87 5.34
C ASP A 208 4.78 -43.76 6.50
N MET A 209 3.57 -43.46 7.00
CA MET A 209 2.88 -44.30 8.00
C MET A 209 2.46 -45.67 7.44
N GLN A 210 1.97 -45.72 6.20
CA GLN A 210 1.63 -47.00 5.54
C GLN A 210 2.88 -47.84 5.27
N ASP A 211 3.96 -47.22 4.83
CA ASP A 211 5.23 -47.88 4.55
C ASP A 211 5.80 -48.47 5.85
N SER A 212 5.85 -47.69 6.94
CA SER A 212 6.27 -48.20 8.26
C SER A 212 5.39 -49.32 8.82
N LEU A 213 4.07 -49.26 8.63
CA LEU A 213 3.16 -50.38 8.98
C LEU A 213 3.40 -51.60 8.10
N SER A 214 3.70 -51.42 6.82
CA SER A 214 4.02 -52.51 5.90
C SER A 214 5.34 -53.18 6.25
N ASP A 215 6.36 -52.39 6.62
CA ASP A 215 7.66 -52.87 7.10
C ASP A 215 7.50 -53.62 8.43
N TRP A 216 6.68 -53.10 9.34
CA TRP A 216 6.35 -53.81 10.58
C TRP A 216 5.62 -55.13 10.33
N ARG A 217 4.62 -55.16 9.43
CA ARG A 217 3.92 -56.40 9.03
C ARG A 217 4.87 -57.39 8.37
N LYS A 218 5.77 -56.94 7.50
CA LYS A 218 6.77 -57.79 6.82
C LYS A 218 7.77 -58.36 7.82
N LYS A 219 8.23 -57.55 8.79
CA LYS A 219 9.11 -57.97 9.88
C LYS A 219 8.42 -58.98 10.81
N ARG A 220 7.11 -58.82 11.06
CA ARG A 220 6.31 -59.78 11.82
C ARG A 220 6.08 -61.09 11.06
N ARG A 221 5.76 -61.03 9.76
CA ARG A 221 5.62 -62.23 8.90
C ARG A 221 6.93 -63.00 8.75
N GLY A 222 8.06 -62.31 8.59
CA GLY A 222 9.37 -62.97 8.58
C GLY A 222 9.69 -63.69 9.89
N ASN A 223 9.15 -63.22 11.01
CA ASN A 223 9.27 -63.90 12.32
C ASN A 223 8.22 -65.01 12.51
N GLU A 224 7.05 -64.91 11.87
CA GLU A 224 6.01 -65.93 11.86
C GLU A 224 6.32 -67.09 10.91
N ASP A 225 6.96 -66.87 9.75
CA ASP A 225 7.41 -67.96 8.86
C ASP A 225 8.51 -68.82 9.51
N SER A 226 9.38 -68.23 10.34
CA SER A 226 10.30 -69.00 11.19
C SER A 226 9.60 -69.80 12.29
N LEU A 227 8.35 -69.45 12.65
CA LEU A 227 7.57 -70.12 13.69
C LEU A 227 6.54 -71.10 13.10
N ARG A 228 6.01 -70.83 11.90
CA ARG A 228 5.15 -71.73 11.11
C ARG A 228 5.92 -72.91 10.52
N GLY A 229 7.21 -72.73 10.19
CA GLY A 229 8.08 -73.87 9.83
C GLY A 229 8.30 -74.89 10.97
N ILE A 230 7.86 -74.59 12.20
CA ILE A 230 7.87 -75.51 13.36
C ILE A 230 6.47 -76.09 13.65
N VAL A 231 5.39 -75.50 13.12
CA VAL A 231 4.00 -75.86 13.46
C VAL A 231 3.25 -76.53 12.29
N ASP A 232 3.72 -76.43 11.05
CA ASP A 232 3.04 -76.97 9.86
C ASP A 232 3.32 -78.48 9.59
N GLU A 233 3.71 -79.25 10.61
CA GLU A 233 3.81 -80.73 10.53
C GLU A 233 2.62 -81.46 11.20
N GLU A 234 1.64 -80.74 11.77
CA GLU A 234 0.41 -81.36 12.24
C GLU A 234 -0.81 -80.48 11.95
N GLU A 235 -1.88 -81.14 11.47
CA GLU A 235 -3.28 -80.68 11.41
C GLU A 235 -3.82 -80.26 10.03
N ASP A 236 -4.07 -81.30 9.21
CA ASP A 236 -5.13 -81.34 8.20
C ASP A 236 -6.53 -81.23 8.86
N GLY A 237 -7.42 -80.46 8.25
CA GLY A 237 -8.86 -80.61 8.45
C GLY A 237 -9.63 -79.34 8.79
N GLY A 238 -10.59 -78.99 7.93
CA GLY A 238 -11.82 -78.35 8.41
C GLY A 238 -12.29 -77.07 7.73
N ARG A 239 -12.76 -77.21 6.49
CA ARG A 239 -14.08 -76.76 6.00
C ARG A 239 -14.72 -75.51 6.65
N GLY A 240 -15.16 -74.61 5.76
CA GLY A 240 -16.59 -74.27 5.75
C GLY A 240 -16.94 -72.79 5.88
N ALA A 241 -16.91 -72.09 4.75
CA ALA A 241 -17.57 -70.83 4.54
C ALA A 241 -19.08 -70.90 4.87
N ARG A 242 -19.60 -69.90 5.60
CA ARG A 242 -21.00 -69.45 5.47
C ARG A 242 -21.10 -67.93 5.55
N ARG A 243 -21.24 -67.33 4.36
CA ARG A 243 -21.63 -65.94 4.13
C ARG A 243 -23.10 -65.76 4.53
N ALA A 244 -23.40 -64.84 5.43
CA ALA A 244 -24.77 -64.37 5.69
C ALA A 244 -25.06 -63.12 4.83
N LYS A 245 -26.20 -63.20 4.14
CA LYS A 245 -26.72 -62.33 3.09
C LYS A 245 -27.22 -61.00 3.68
N GLY A 246 -26.78 -59.87 3.14
CA GLY A 246 -27.33 -58.55 3.45
C GLY A 246 -28.76 -58.41 2.94
N GLN A 247 -29.66 -57.91 3.80
CA GLN A 247 -31.01 -57.50 3.41
C GLN A 247 -30.97 -56.09 2.85
N HIS A 248 -31.43 -55.97 1.62
CA HIS A 248 -31.62 -54.74 0.87
C HIS A 248 -32.90 -54.06 1.38
N THR A 249 -32.81 -52.85 1.93
CA THR A 249 -33.97 -52.00 2.17
C THR A 249 -34.34 -51.25 0.89
N PRO A 250 -35.63 -51.13 0.52
CA PRO A 250 -36.04 -50.43 -0.69
C PRO A 250 -36.03 -48.90 -0.47
N ARG A 251 -35.44 -48.18 -1.42
CA ARG A 251 -35.42 -46.72 -1.50
C ARG A 251 -36.85 -46.17 -1.59
N ALA A 252 -37.19 -45.27 -0.67
CA ALA A 252 -38.43 -44.50 -0.74
C ALA A 252 -38.35 -43.48 -1.89
N ARG A 253 -39.33 -43.59 -2.79
CA ARG A 253 -39.56 -42.73 -3.94
C ARG A 253 -40.41 -41.54 -3.48
N ASN A 254 -39.94 -40.33 -3.77
CA ASN A 254 -40.72 -39.12 -4.04
C ASN A 254 -41.77 -38.66 -3.00
N LEU A 255 -41.35 -37.88 -2.00
CA LEU A 255 -42.21 -36.89 -1.35
C LEU A 255 -41.48 -35.54 -1.26
N ARG A 256 -41.67 -34.67 -2.26
CA ARG A 256 -41.75 -33.21 -2.04
C ARG A 256 -42.71 -32.57 -3.04
N PRO A 257 -43.86 -32.02 -2.58
CA PRO A 257 -44.81 -31.26 -3.39
C PRO A 257 -44.40 -29.78 -3.51
N GLY A 258 -44.62 -29.18 -4.69
CA GLY A 258 -44.53 -27.73 -4.95
C GLY A 258 -43.10 -27.25 -5.22
N GLY A 259 -42.74 -26.67 -6.38
CA GLY A 259 -43.49 -25.74 -7.21
C GLY A 259 -43.09 -24.30 -6.84
N GLY A 260 -41.94 -23.84 -7.33
CA GLY A 260 -41.43 -22.49 -7.04
C GLY A 260 -40.12 -22.16 -7.73
N LYS A 261 -40.13 -22.11 -9.06
CA LYS A 261 -38.99 -21.65 -9.87
C LYS A 261 -38.91 -20.12 -9.76
N ARG A 262 -37.94 -19.58 -9.02
CA ARG A 262 -37.69 -18.13 -8.93
C ARG A 262 -37.09 -17.67 -10.26
N PRO A 263 -37.60 -16.59 -10.89
CA PRO A 263 -37.06 -16.11 -12.17
C PRO A 263 -35.72 -15.41 -11.95
N GLY A 264 -34.70 -15.81 -12.73
CA GLY A 264 -33.37 -15.21 -12.75
C GLY A 264 -33.39 -13.76 -13.24
N LYS A 265 -32.41 -12.98 -12.78
CA LYS A 265 -32.28 -11.51 -12.88
C LYS A 265 -32.14 -10.91 -14.30
N ASN A 266 -32.39 -11.66 -15.38
CA ASN A 266 -32.21 -11.18 -16.76
C ASN A 266 -33.49 -10.75 -17.49
N ALA A 267 -34.59 -10.48 -16.77
CA ALA A 267 -35.88 -10.12 -17.38
C ALA A 267 -36.14 -8.61 -17.55
N ARG A 268 -35.18 -7.73 -17.26
CA ARG A 268 -35.34 -6.28 -17.45
C ARG A 268 -34.25 -5.73 -18.35
N HIS A 269 -34.34 -5.99 -19.64
CA HIS A 269 -33.72 -5.18 -20.70
C HIS A 269 -34.36 -5.57 -22.05
N ARG A 270 -35.63 -5.20 -22.26
CA ARG A 270 -36.20 -5.04 -23.61
C ARG A 270 -37.31 -3.99 -23.59
N ARG A 271 -36.97 -2.85 -24.20
CA ARG A 271 -37.81 -1.79 -24.81
C ARG A 271 -38.80 -1.04 -23.94
#